data_AF-A0A1H8A4W8-F1
#
_entry.id   AF-A0A1H8A4W8-F1
#
_cell.length_a   1.000
_cell.length_b   1.000
_cell.length_c   1.000
_cell.angle_alpha   90.00
_cell.angle_beta   90.00
_cell.angle_gamma   90.00
#
_symmetry.space_group_name_H-M   'P 1'
#
loop_
_entity.id
_entity.type
_entity.pdbx_description
1 polymer ?
#
loop_
_entity_poly.entity_id
_entity_poly.type
_entity_poly.pdbx_seq_one_letter_code
_entity_poly.pdbx_strand_id
1 'polypeptide(L)'
;MWYNEYHTILNAGIDPDELSIFLLKDYGIDLPEDGLYTIEKTLKNDPGLAKGFAQASLDGWNYAFAHPEETLDVVIRYMREAKLPADRMHQKWMLERLRDLIISRGNQGVLGILSRSDYTAAGQILLKNGEIRTLPGFKAFMGQFDAQQ
;
A
#
# COMPACT_ATOMS: atom_id res chain seq x y z
N MET A 1 4.99 7.69 3.58
CA MET A 1 5.88 6.57 3.90
C MET A 1 6.73 6.93 5.12
N TRP A 2 6.52 6.29 6.28
CA TRP A 2 7.22 6.62 7.54
C TRP A 2 7.94 5.42 8.17
N TYR A 3 8.10 4.33 7.43
CA TYR A 3 8.55 3.04 7.99
C TYR A 3 9.89 2.55 7.43
N ASN A 4 10.17 2.75 6.15
CA ASN A 4 11.40 2.27 5.51
C ASN A 4 12.60 3.16 5.88
N GLU A 5 12.63 4.39 5.37
CA GLU A 5 13.74 5.34 5.55
C GLU A 5 13.92 5.70 7.02
N TYR A 6 12.80 5.84 7.76
CA TYR A 6 12.82 6.11 9.18
C TYR A 6 13.58 5.01 9.95
N HIS A 7 13.30 3.74 9.66
CA HIS A 7 13.99 2.64 10.33
C HIS A 7 15.47 2.55 9.96
N THR A 8 15.85 2.94 8.73
CA THR A 8 17.27 3.05 8.35
C THR A 8 17.99 4.11 9.17
N ILE A 9 17.35 5.26 9.45
CA ILE A 9 17.91 6.31 10.32
C ILE A 9 18.13 5.76 11.74
N LEU A 10 17.13 5.07 12.30
CA LEU A 10 17.24 4.47 13.63
C LEU A 10 18.36 3.41 13.70
N ASN A 11 18.46 2.56 12.67
CA ASN A 11 19.52 1.54 12.59
C ASN A 11 20.93 2.13 12.40
N ALA A 12 21.04 3.39 12.00
CA ALA A 12 22.31 4.12 11.99
C ALA A 12 22.74 4.59 13.40
N GLY A 13 21.92 4.34 14.43
CA GLY A 13 22.21 4.69 15.82
C GLY A 13 21.73 6.07 16.23
N ILE A 14 20.89 6.73 15.42
CA ILE A 14 20.29 8.02 15.77
C ILE A 14 19.15 7.80 16.76
N ASP A 15 19.16 8.57 17.85
CA ASP A 15 18.11 8.54 18.85
C ASP A 15 16.80 9.11 18.27
N PRO A 16 15.67 8.38 18.32
CA PRO A 16 14.36 8.92 17.94
C PRO A 16 14.02 10.27 18.60
N ASP A 17 14.48 10.52 19.83
CA ASP A 17 14.18 11.75 20.57
C ASP A 17 14.94 12.97 20.01
N GLU A 18 15.98 12.75 19.19
CA GLU A 18 16.69 13.79 18.46
C GLU A 18 16.04 14.09 17.09
N LEU A 19 15.04 13.32 16.67
CA LEU A 19 14.37 13.47 15.38
C LEU A 19 13.11 14.33 15.49
N SER A 20 13.03 15.35 14.63
CA SER A 20 11.78 16.08 14.37
C SER A 20 11.08 15.48 13.16
N ILE A 21 9.98 14.76 13.39
CA ILE A 21 9.23 14.08 12.33
C ILE A 21 8.07 14.96 11.86
N PHE A 22 8.00 15.22 10.56
CA PHE A 22 6.91 15.93 9.92
C PHE A 22 6.11 14.97 9.05
N LEU A 23 4.93 14.56 9.51
CA LEU A 23 4.07 13.68 8.71
C LEU A 23 3.25 14.54 7.75
N LEU A 24 3.40 14.32 6.45
CA LEU A 24 2.69 15.08 5.42
C LEU A 24 1.15 15.06 5.57
N LYS A 25 0.60 13.98 6.14
CA LYS A 25 -0.83 13.89 6.48
C LYS A 25 -1.28 14.96 7.46
N ASP A 26 -0.42 15.37 8.40
CA ASP A 26 -0.70 16.42 9.39
C ASP A 26 -0.73 17.81 8.72
N TYR A 27 -0.18 17.91 7.52
CA TYR A 27 -0.22 19.08 6.64
C TYR A 27 -1.24 18.95 5.50
N GLY A 28 -2.17 18.00 5.60
CA GLY A 28 -3.26 17.82 4.65
C GLY A 28 -2.88 17.07 3.36
N ILE A 29 -1.71 16.43 3.33
CA ILE A 29 -1.26 15.59 2.22
C ILE A 29 -1.28 14.14 2.69
N ASP A 30 -2.45 13.53 2.60
CA ASP A 30 -2.68 12.12 2.94
C ASP A 30 -3.13 11.36 1.70
N LEU A 31 -2.16 10.77 0.99
CA LEU A 31 -2.37 10.10 -0.29
C LEU A 31 -2.38 8.58 -0.11
N PRO A 32 -3.27 7.83 -0.79
CA PRO A 32 -3.10 6.39 -0.96
C PRO A 32 -1.75 6.13 -1.65
N GLU A 33 -0.87 5.35 -1.00
CA GLU A 33 0.50 5.10 -1.50
C GLU A 33 0.51 3.99 -2.54
N ASP A 34 -0.06 2.83 -2.21
CA ASP A 34 -0.06 1.63 -3.06
C ASP A 34 -1.48 1.20 -3.46
N GLY A 35 -1.58 0.53 -4.61
CA GLY A 35 -2.83 -0.02 -5.13
C GLY A 35 -2.62 -1.10 -6.18
N LEU A 36 -3.66 -1.91 -6.43
CA LEU A 36 -3.67 -2.87 -7.52
C LEU A 36 -4.28 -2.21 -8.76
N TYR A 37 -3.55 -2.25 -9.87
CA TYR A 37 -3.94 -1.63 -11.12
C TYR A 37 -3.90 -2.64 -12.26
N THR A 38 -4.81 -2.50 -13.20
CA THR A 38 -4.82 -3.25 -14.45
C THR A 38 -5.26 -2.34 -15.58
N ILE A 39 -4.87 -2.68 -16.81
CA ILE A 39 -5.33 -1.95 -17.99
C ILE A 39 -6.78 -2.31 -18.31
N GLU A 40 -7.55 -1.35 -18.80
CA GLU A 40 -8.97 -1.53 -19.12
C GLU A 40 -9.23 -2.70 -20.09
N LYS A 41 -8.31 -2.92 -21.04
CA LYS A 41 -8.38 -4.05 -21.99
C LYS A 41 -8.38 -5.40 -21.27
N THR A 42 -7.49 -5.58 -20.28
CA THR A 42 -7.41 -6.84 -19.52
C THR A 42 -8.69 -7.04 -18.72
N LEU A 43 -9.17 -5.99 -18.05
CA LEU A 43 -10.41 -6.05 -17.26
C LEU A 43 -11.63 -6.39 -18.11
N LYS A 44 -11.74 -5.84 -19.33
CA LYS A 44 -12.85 -6.12 -20.25
C LYS A 44 -12.78 -7.52 -20.86
N ASN A 45 -11.57 -7.98 -21.19
CA ASN A 45 -11.37 -9.26 -21.84
C ASN A 45 -11.57 -10.44 -20.88
N ASP A 46 -11.07 -10.31 -19.65
CA ASP A 46 -11.19 -11.35 -18.63
C ASP A 46 -11.40 -10.72 -17.23
N PRO A 47 -12.66 -10.37 -16.89
CA PRO A 47 -12.97 -9.84 -15.58
C PRO A 47 -12.75 -10.86 -14.44
N GLY A 48 -12.87 -12.16 -14.76
CA GLY A 48 -12.64 -13.24 -13.81
C GLY A 48 -11.18 -13.31 -13.36
N LEU A 49 -10.24 -13.13 -14.30
CA LEU A 49 -8.81 -13.03 -14.00
C LEU A 49 -8.51 -11.85 -13.08
N ALA A 50 -9.04 -10.66 -13.39
CA ALA A 50 -8.80 -9.47 -12.57
C ALA A 50 -9.36 -9.64 -11.14
N LYS A 51 -10.59 -10.16 -11.02
CA LYS A 51 -11.20 -10.45 -9.72
C LYS A 51 -10.42 -11.53 -8.95
N GLY A 52 -10.02 -12.61 -9.62
CA GLY A 52 -9.25 -13.69 -9.00
C GLY A 52 -7.89 -13.22 -8.51
N PHE A 53 -7.20 -12.38 -9.28
CA PHE A 53 -5.92 -11.79 -8.88
C PHE A 53 -6.06 -10.86 -7.67
N ALA A 54 -7.09 -10.01 -7.66
CA ALA A 54 -7.37 -9.13 -6.53
C ALA A 54 -7.68 -9.94 -5.26
N GLN A 55 -8.56 -10.94 -5.35
CA GLN A 55 -8.90 -11.80 -4.22
C GLN A 55 -7.68 -12.56 -3.68
N ALA A 56 -6.90 -13.21 -4.55
CA ALA A 56 -5.70 -13.92 -4.14
C ALA A 56 -4.66 -13.00 -3.49
N SER A 57 -4.55 -11.75 -3.95
CA SER A 57 -3.67 -10.75 -3.34
C SER A 57 -4.14 -10.37 -1.93
N LEU A 58 -5.44 -10.20 -1.72
CA LEU A 58 -6.02 -9.92 -0.40
C LEU A 58 -5.86 -11.10 0.56
N ASP A 59 -6.10 -12.31 0.08
CA ASP A 59 -5.89 -13.54 0.86
C ASP A 59 -4.41 -13.69 1.26
N GLY A 60 -3.49 -13.36 0.35
CA GLY A 60 -2.05 -13.32 0.61
C GLY A 60 -1.67 -12.33 1.72
N TRP A 61 -2.24 -11.12 1.73
CA TRP A 61 -2.01 -10.15 2.81
C TRP A 61 -2.56 -10.63 4.15
N ASN A 62 -3.79 -11.18 4.16
CA ASN A 62 -4.37 -11.75 5.36
C ASN A 62 -3.50 -12.88 5.92
N TYR A 63 -3.03 -13.78 5.05
CA TYR A 63 -2.09 -14.83 5.42
C TYR A 63 -0.79 -14.25 5.97
N ALA A 64 -0.21 -13.25 5.29
CA ALA A 64 1.05 -12.65 5.68
C ALA A 64 1.00 -12.07 7.11
N PHE A 65 -0.09 -11.40 7.44
CA PHE A 65 -0.29 -10.85 8.79
C PHE A 65 -0.60 -11.92 9.84
N ALA A 66 -1.21 -13.04 9.46
CA ALA A 66 -1.45 -14.17 10.36
C ALA A 66 -0.20 -15.04 10.58
N HIS A 67 0.72 -15.07 9.60
CA HIS A 67 1.92 -15.91 9.58
C HIS A 67 3.20 -15.08 9.36
N PRO A 68 3.55 -14.15 10.26
CA PRO A 68 4.61 -13.19 10.02
C PRO A 68 6.01 -13.83 9.90
N GLU A 69 6.33 -14.85 10.69
CA GLU A 69 7.66 -15.48 10.64
C GLU A 69 7.89 -16.26 9.34
N GLU A 70 6.88 -16.98 8.85
CA GLU A 70 6.92 -17.66 7.55
C GLU A 70 6.99 -16.64 6.41
N THR A 71 6.22 -15.56 6.51
CA THR A 71 6.25 -14.46 5.53
C THR A 71 7.65 -13.86 5.42
N LEU A 72 8.31 -13.62 6.55
CA LEU A 72 9.69 -13.13 6.57
C LEU A 72 10.65 -14.12 5.92
N ASP A 73 10.50 -15.42 6.15
CA ASP A 73 11.32 -16.45 5.50
C ASP A 73 11.18 -16.41 3.97
N VAL A 74 9.94 -16.30 3.48
CA VAL A 74 9.63 -16.21 2.05
C VAL A 74 10.23 -14.93 1.45
N VAL A 75 10.02 -13.77 2.08
CA VAL A 75 10.54 -12.48 1.60
C VAL A 75 12.07 -12.49 1.56
N ILE A 76 12.73 -12.93 2.64
CA ILE A 76 14.18 -12.99 2.72
C ILE A 76 14.77 -13.94 1.67
N ARG A 77 14.11 -15.08 1.40
CA ARG A 77 14.52 -15.99 0.34
C ARG A 77 14.53 -15.29 -1.02
N TYR A 78 13.43 -14.64 -1.39
CA TYR A 78 13.33 -13.91 -2.67
C TYR A 78 14.31 -12.74 -2.79
N MET A 79 14.54 -12.00 -1.70
CA MET A 79 15.54 -10.93 -1.69
C MET A 79 16.95 -11.46 -1.96
N ARG A 80 17.32 -12.59 -1.35
CA ARG A 80 18.63 -13.24 -1.56
C ARG A 80 18.78 -13.75 -2.99
N GLU A 81 17.75 -14.36 -3.55
CA GLU A 81 17.72 -14.80 -4.95
C GLU A 81 17.91 -13.62 -5.91
N ALA A 82 17.27 -12.48 -5.61
CA ALA A 82 17.42 -11.24 -6.35
C ALA A 82 18.74 -10.48 -6.05
N LYS A 83 19.61 -11.01 -5.18
CA LYS A 83 20.87 -10.39 -4.74
C LYS A 83 20.68 -9.02 -4.09
N LEU A 84 19.57 -8.83 -3.38
CA LEU A 84 19.26 -7.63 -2.60
C LEU A 84 19.73 -7.78 -1.15
N PRO A 85 20.11 -6.69 -0.46
CA PRO A 85 20.39 -6.70 0.98
C PRO A 85 19.17 -7.22 1.76
N ALA A 86 19.34 -8.30 2.52
CA ALA A 86 18.25 -8.98 3.23
C ALA A 86 18.50 -8.93 4.75
N ASP A 87 17.98 -7.88 5.40
CA ASP A 87 17.99 -7.73 6.85
C ASP A 87 16.64 -8.16 7.43
N ARG A 88 16.65 -9.25 8.21
CA ARG A 88 15.41 -9.81 8.77
C ARG A 88 14.72 -8.87 9.76
N MET A 89 15.48 -8.15 10.58
CA MET A 89 14.93 -7.24 11.58
C MET A 89 14.24 -6.04 10.89
N HIS A 90 14.88 -5.52 9.84
CA HIS A 90 14.31 -4.48 9.00
C HIS A 90 13.04 -4.94 8.27
N GLN A 91 13.05 -6.14 7.67
CA GLN A 91 11.83 -6.69 7.04
C GLN A 91 10.70 -6.93 8.05
N LYS A 92 11.02 -7.37 9.27
CA LYS A 92 10.04 -7.54 10.35
C LYS A 92 9.38 -6.22 10.73
N TRP A 93 10.18 -5.18 10.94
CA TRP A 93 9.68 -3.83 11.21
C TRP A 93 8.76 -3.33 10.09
N MET A 94 9.15 -3.53 8.83
CA MET A 94 8.33 -3.12 7.69
C MET A 94 7.01 -3.87 7.63
N LEU A 95 7.00 -5.20 7.86
CA LEU A 95 5.77 -5.99 7.87
C LEU A 95 4.80 -5.54 8.96
N GLU A 96 5.30 -5.23 10.17
CA GLU A 96 4.50 -4.70 11.28
C GLU A 96 3.89 -3.34 10.93
N ARG A 97 4.67 -2.44 10.32
CA ARG A 97 4.16 -1.11 9.90
C ARG A 97 3.18 -1.20 8.73
N LEU A 98 3.39 -2.12 7.79
CA LEU A 98 2.45 -2.38 6.71
C LEU A 98 1.11 -2.89 7.24
N ARG A 99 1.11 -3.75 8.27
CA ARG A 99 -0.11 -4.19 8.93
C ARG A 99 -0.91 -3.01 9.48
N ASP A 100 -0.24 -2.07 10.14
CA ASP A 100 -0.88 -0.87 10.68
C ASP A 100 -1.50 -0.03 9.55
N LEU A 101 -0.77 0.16 8.45
CA LEU A 101 -1.22 0.98 7.32
C LEU A 101 -2.37 0.35 6.52
N ILE A 102 -2.30 -0.96 6.29
CA ILE A 102 -3.26 -1.69 5.46
C ILE A 102 -4.56 -1.98 6.23
N ILE A 103 -4.46 -2.36 7.52
CA ILE A 103 -5.64 -2.67 8.34
C ILE A 103 -6.31 -1.40 8.88
N SER A 104 -5.54 -0.40 9.32
CA SER A 104 -6.11 0.77 10.02
C SER A 104 -6.73 1.82 9.09
N ARG A 105 -6.49 1.76 7.77
CA ARG A 105 -7.09 2.69 6.79
C ARG A 105 -8.40 2.19 6.15
N GLY A 106 -8.83 0.95 6.39
CA GLY A 106 -9.97 0.36 5.69
C GLY A 106 -11.31 0.56 6.40
N ASN A 107 -12.32 1.04 5.66
CA ASN A 107 -13.76 1.02 5.98
C ASN A 107 -14.16 -0.14 6.90
N GLN A 108 -14.15 0.06 8.22
CA GLN A 108 -14.55 -0.95 9.21
C GLN A 108 -13.87 -2.33 9.01
N GLY A 109 -12.61 -2.36 8.57
CA GLY A 109 -11.82 -3.59 8.44
C GLY A 109 -11.90 -4.32 7.10
N VAL A 110 -12.49 -3.73 6.06
CA VAL A 110 -12.48 -4.32 4.71
C VAL A 110 -11.22 -3.91 3.94
N LEU A 111 -10.35 -4.88 3.65
CA LEU A 111 -9.14 -4.70 2.85
C LEU A 111 -9.46 -4.54 1.36
N GLY A 112 -8.64 -3.76 0.66
CA GLY A 112 -8.66 -3.67 -0.81
C GLY A 112 -9.69 -2.72 -1.41
N ILE A 113 -10.42 -1.95 -0.59
CA ILE A 113 -11.38 -0.96 -1.08
C ILE A 113 -10.76 0.43 -1.03
N LEU A 114 -10.66 1.08 -2.19
CA LEU A 114 -10.29 2.49 -2.28
C LEU A 114 -11.45 3.37 -1.83
N SER A 115 -11.23 4.24 -0.85
CA SER A 115 -12.24 5.22 -0.46
C SER A 115 -12.42 6.31 -1.53
N ARG A 116 -13.67 6.70 -1.77
CA ARG A 116 -14.00 7.82 -2.65
C ARG A 116 -13.47 9.15 -2.09
N SER A 117 -13.44 9.32 -0.77
CA SER A 117 -12.87 10.52 -0.14
C SER A 117 -11.39 10.65 -0.48
N ASP A 118 -10.64 9.55 -0.31
CA ASP A 118 -9.19 9.53 -0.45
C ASP A 118 -8.80 9.71 -1.91
N TYR A 119 -9.52 9.05 -2.83
CA TYR A 119 -9.39 9.29 -4.27
C TYR A 119 -9.59 10.76 -4.63
N THR A 120 -10.65 11.37 -4.08
CA THR A 120 -10.99 12.77 -4.38
C THR A 120 -9.96 13.72 -3.79
N ALA A 121 -9.50 13.50 -2.55
CA ALA A 121 -8.49 14.30 -1.89
C ALA A 121 -7.16 14.25 -2.66
N ALA A 122 -6.71 13.05 -3.03
CA ALA A 122 -5.51 12.86 -3.85
C ALA A 122 -5.63 13.56 -5.21
N GLY A 123 -6.76 13.36 -5.90
CA GLY A 123 -7.02 14.01 -7.17
C GLY A 123 -7.03 15.54 -7.09
N GLN A 124 -7.57 16.11 -6.01
CA GLN A 124 -7.57 17.56 -5.79
C GLN A 124 -6.17 18.11 -5.53
N ILE A 125 -5.33 17.40 -4.79
CA ILE A 125 -3.93 17.77 -4.58
C ILE A 125 -3.20 17.81 -5.93
N LEU A 126 -3.35 16.78 -6.76
CA LEU A 126 -2.72 16.73 -8.08
C LEU A 126 -3.24 17.81 -9.04
N LEU A 127 -4.55 18.08 -9.05
CA LEU A 127 -5.15 19.15 -9.86
C LEU A 127 -4.62 20.53 -9.45
N LYS A 128 -4.59 20.83 -8.15
CA LYS A 128 -4.13 22.13 -7.63
C LYS A 128 -2.66 22.40 -7.97
N ASN A 129 -1.84 21.35 -7.99
CA ASN A 129 -0.42 21.45 -8.32
C ASN A 129 -0.14 21.37 -9.83
N GLY A 130 -1.16 21.16 -10.67
CA GLY A 130 -1.01 21.10 -12.13
C GLY A 130 -0.43 19.79 -12.67
N GLU A 131 -0.30 18.76 -11.83
CA GLU A 131 0.20 17.43 -12.22
C GLU A 131 -0.77 16.70 -13.17
N ILE A 132 -2.07 16.96 -13.01
CA ILE A 132 -3.12 16.46 -13.90
C ILE A 132 -4.03 17.61 -14.34
N ARG A 133 -4.57 17.50 -15.56
CA ARG A 133 -5.53 18.47 -16.10
C ARG A 133 -6.98 18.14 -15.76
N THR A 134 -7.27 16.86 -15.61
CA THR A 134 -8.60 16.34 -15.32
C THR A 134 -8.49 15.17 -14.35
N LEU A 135 -9.47 15.06 -13.45
CA LEU A 135 -9.63 13.91 -12.58
C LEU A 135 -10.72 13.01 -13.17
N PRO A 136 -10.42 11.75 -13.53
CA PRO A 136 -11.44 10.80 -13.97
C PRO A 136 -12.56 10.64 -12.93
N GLY A 137 -13.74 10.22 -13.37
CA GLY A 137 -14.80 9.87 -12.44
C GLY A 137 -14.40 8.66 -11.60
N PHE A 138 -14.67 8.68 -10.29
CA PHE A 138 -14.33 7.59 -9.37
C PHE A 138 -14.71 6.19 -9.88
N LYS A 139 -15.94 6.02 -10.40
CA LYS A 139 -16.39 4.74 -10.98
C LYS A 139 -15.63 4.34 -12.24
N ALA A 140 -15.23 5.31 -13.05
CA ALA A 140 -14.41 5.04 -14.25
C ALA A 140 -13.00 4.61 -13.85
N PHE A 141 -12.45 5.18 -12.77
CA PHE A 141 -11.15 4.80 -12.23
C PHE A 141 -11.14 3.40 -11.60
N MET A 142 -12.16 3.06 -10.81
CA MET A 142 -12.28 1.75 -10.15
C MET A 142 -12.66 0.62 -11.11
N GLY A 143 -13.29 0.92 -12.25
CA GLY A 143 -13.97 -0.09 -13.07
C GLY A 143 -15.25 -0.61 -12.39
N GLN A 144 -15.93 -1.58 -13.02
CA GLN A 144 -17.20 -2.14 -12.51
C GLN A 144 -17.03 -3.23 -11.43
N PHE A 145 -15.90 -3.30 -10.73
CA PHE A 145 -15.64 -4.36 -9.75
C PHE A 145 -15.29 -3.78 -8.38
N ASP A 146 -16.26 -3.81 -7.47
CA ASP A 146 -15.96 -3.96 -6.04
C ASP A 146 -15.71 -5.45 -5.79
N ALA A 147 -14.68 -5.81 -5.02
CA ALA A 147 -14.31 -7.19 -4.71
C ALA A 147 -15.39 -7.99 -3.92
N GLN A 148 -16.59 -7.45 -3.76
CA GLN A 148 -17.68 -7.99 -2.95
C GLN A 148 -18.94 -8.42 -3.73
N GLN A 149 -18.94 -8.41 -5.07
CA GLN A 149 -20.04 -9.01 -5.86
C GLN A 149 -19.73 -10.44 -6.26
#